data_AF-A0A225UKV5-F1
#
_entry.id   AF-A0A225UKV5-F1
#
_cell.length_a   1.000
_cell.length_b   1.000
_cell.length_c   1.000
_cell.angle_alpha   90.00
_cell.angle_beta   90.00
_cell.angle_gamma   90.00
#
_symmetry.space_group_name_H-M   'P 1'
#
loop_
_entity.id
_entity.type
_entity.pdbx_description
1 polymer ?
#
loop_
_entity_poly.entity_id
_entity_poly.type
_entity_poly.pdbx_seq_one_letter_code
_entity_poly.pdbx_strand_id
1 'polypeptide(L)'
;MSEVFQAFAELIQALSQSTLSYRPQANGQQERSVKTVMQSVKVYVEDPLQQDWDEIAERLVFAINNSHDMTRKETPFYLVHARSRETD
;
A
#
# COMPACT_ATOMS: atom_id res chain seq x y z
N MET A 1 4.00 -2.67 20.57
CA MET A 1 4.71 -3.40 19.48
C MET A 1 5.55 -4.49 20.12
N SER A 2 5.74 -5.62 19.45
CA SER A 2 6.69 -6.64 19.90
C SER A 2 8.11 -6.06 19.93
N GLU A 3 8.95 -6.53 20.86
CA GLU A 3 10.35 -6.13 20.97
C GLU A 3 11.13 -6.33 19.66
N VAL A 4 10.80 -7.39 18.92
CA VAL A 4 11.40 -7.68 17.60
C VAL A 4 11.12 -6.56 16.59
N PHE A 5 9.88 -6.04 16.56
CA PHE A 5 9.52 -4.94 15.65
C PHE A 5 10.15 -3.62 16.06
N GLN A 6 10.33 -3.40 17.36
CA GLN A 6 11.00 -2.20 17.88
C GLN A 6 12.48 -2.21 17.49
N ALA A 7 13.18 -3.32 17.73
CA ALA A 7 14.58 -3.49 17.32
C ALA A 7 14.77 -3.36 15.81
N PHE A 8 13.83 -3.88 15.00
CA PHE A 8 13.87 -3.73 13.55
C PHE A 8 13.69 -2.27 13.12
N ALA A 9 12.72 -1.54 13.70
CA ALA A 9 12.50 -0.12 13.42
C ALA A 9 13.74 0.71 13.76
N GLU A 10 14.40 0.42 14.88
CA GLU A 10 15.66 1.06 15.28
C GLU A 10 16.79 0.77 14.29
N LEU A 11 16.93 -0.48 13.83
CA LEU A 11 17.93 -0.87 12.84
C LEU A 11 17.80 -0.09 11.53
N ILE A 12 16.57 0.10 11.05
CA ILE A 12 16.29 0.85 9.81
C ILE A 12 16.08 2.35 10.05
N GLN A 13 16.28 2.83 11.27
CA GLN A 13 16.08 4.23 11.69
C GLN A 13 14.66 4.77 11.38
N ALA A 14 13.66 3.89 11.42
CA ALA A 14 12.27 4.25 11.20
C ALA A 14 11.64 4.78 12.48
N LEU A 15 10.99 5.94 12.39
CA LEU A 15 10.12 6.45 13.44
C LEU A 15 8.78 5.72 13.40
N SER A 16 8.58 4.78 14.32
CA SER A 16 7.31 4.08 14.46
C SER A 16 6.32 4.91 15.27
N GLN A 17 5.13 5.17 14.72
CA GLN A 17 4.04 5.86 15.40
C GLN A 17 2.79 4.97 15.40
N SER A 18 2.28 4.68 16.59
CA SER A 18 1.02 3.95 16.74
C SER A 18 -0.16 4.91 16.81
N THR A 19 -1.17 4.68 15.99
CA THR A 19 -2.47 5.33 16.15
C THR A 19 -3.15 4.84 17.43
N LEU A 20 -3.86 5.73 18.14
CA LEU A 20 -4.67 5.37 19.30
C LEU A 20 -5.80 4.41 18.90
N SER A 21 -6.12 3.47 19.79
CA SER A 21 -7.25 2.55 19.61
C SER A 21 -8.55 3.30 19.35
N TYR A 22 -9.39 2.75 18.47
CA TYR A 22 -10.70 3.31 18.10
C TYR A 22 -10.65 4.72 17.45
N ARG A 23 -9.54 5.09 16.80
CA ARG A 23 -9.43 6.33 15.98
C ARG A 23 -9.22 6.05 14.48
N PRO A 24 -10.22 5.52 13.77
CA PRO A 24 -10.10 5.19 12.34
C PRO A 24 -9.84 6.42 11.44
N GLN A 25 -10.23 7.63 11.87
CA GLN A 25 -10.08 8.86 11.09
C GLN A 25 -8.61 9.18 10.73
N ALA A 26 -7.66 8.74 11.56
CA ALA A 26 -6.23 8.95 11.31
C ALA A 26 -5.68 8.06 10.17
N ASN A 27 -6.39 7.00 9.79
CA ASN A 27 -5.89 5.97 8.89
C ASN A 27 -6.61 5.97 7.51
N GLY A 28 -7.41 6.98 7.18
CA GLY A 28 -8.27 6.96 6.00
C GLY A 28 -7.55 6.74 4.66
N GLN A 29 -6.30 7.19 4.50
CA GLN A 29 -5.52 6.90 3.29
C GLN A 29 -5.11 5.43 3.20
N GLN A 30 -4.69 4.84 4.33
CA GLN A 30 -4.35 3.43 4.42
C GLN A 30 -5.58 2.56 4.17
N GLU A 31 -6.71 2.88 4.81
CA GLU A 31 -7.97 2.15 4.66
C GLU A 31 -8.46 2.14 3.21
N ARG A 32 -8.38 3.27 2.50
CA ARG A 32 -8.70 3.33 1.06
C ARG A 32 -7.77 2.46 0.22
N SER A 33 -6.47 2.52 0.49
CA SER A 33 -5.48 1.73 -0.24
C SER A 33 -5.71 0.23 -0.04
N VAL A 34 -5.96 -0.20 1.20
CA VAL A 34 -6.33 -1.58 1.55
C VAL A 34 -7.62 -2.00 0.85
N LYS A 35 -8.64 -1.13 0.81
CA LYS A 35 -9.89 -1.42 0.09
C LYS A 35 -9.65 -1.67 -1.40
N THR A 36 -8.81 -0.87 -2.06
CA THR A 36 -8.44 -1.07 -3.46
C THR A 36 -7.74 -2.41 -3.66
N VAL A 37 -6.72 -2.73 -2.84
CA VAL A 37 -6.01 -4.02 -2.91
C VAL A 37 -6.99 -5.19 -2.75
N MET A 38 -7.84 -5.15 -1.72
CA MET A 38 -8.82 -6.21 -1.47
C MET A 38 -9.82 -6.39 -2.61
N GLN A 39 -10.29 -5.30 -3.22
CA GLN A 39 -11.19 -5.37 -4.36
C GLN A 39 -10.51 -5.97 -5.59
N SER A 40 -9.25 -5.61 -5.85
CA SER A 40 -8.48 -6.17 -6.96
C SER A 40 -8.15 -7.65 -6.74
N VAL A 41 -7.79 -8.05 -5.53
CA VAL A 41 -7.51 -9.46 -5.19
C VAL A 41 -8.76 -10.32 -5.36
N LYS A 42 -9.94 -9.84 -4.95
CA LYS A 42 -11.20 -10.62 -5.06
C LYS A 42 -11.49 -11.12 -6.49
N VAL A 43 -11.10 -10.38 -7.52
CA VAL A 43 -11.29 -10.77 -8.93
C VAL A 43 -10.54 -12.07 -9.27
N TYR A 44 -9.46 -12.37 -8.55
CA TYR A 44 -8.56 -13.51 -8.80
C TYR A 44 -8.63 -14.59 -7.71
N VAL A 45 -9.67 -14.55 -6.86
CA VAL A 45 -9.88 -15.57 -5.81
C VAL A 45 -11.14 -16.39 -6.10
N GLU A 46 -11.88 -16.06 -7.17
CA GLU A 46 -13.12 -16.77 -7.53
C GLU A 46 -12.89 -18.15 -8.15
N ASP A 47 -11.70 -18.42 -8.71
CA ASP A 47 -11.34 -19.73 -9.28
C ASP A 47 -10.59 -20.60 -8.24
N PRO A 48 -11.16 -21.72 -7.76
CA PRO A 48 -10.51 -22.62 -6.81
C PRO A 48 -9.24 -23.31 -7.35
N LEU A 49 -9.01 -23.29 -8.67
CA LEU A 49 -7.81 -23.86 -9.30
C LEU A 49 -6.66 -22.85 -9.44
N GLN A 50 -6.89 -21.60 -9.03
CA GLN A 50 -5.90 -20.53 -9.10
C GLN A 50 -4.80 -20.75 -8.05
N GLN A 51 -3.60 -21.16 -8.49
CA GLN A 51 -2.45 -21.47 -7.63
C GLN A 51 -1.26 -20.50 -7.80
N ASP A 52 -1.31 -19.63 -8.79
CA ASP A 52 -0.29 -18.65 -9.20
C ASP A 52 -0.44 -17.30 -8.48
N TRP A 53 -0.85 -17.33 -7.20
CA TRP A 53 -1.14 -16.11 -6.44
C TRP A 53 0.06 -15.18 -6.29
N ASP A 54 1.28 -15.74 -6.27
CA ASP A 54 2.54 -15.02 -6.17
C ASP A 54 2.85 -14.24 -7.45
N GLU A 55 2.65 -14.86 -8.62
CA GLU A 55 2.78 -14.18 -9.92
C GLU A 55 1.73 -13.07 -10.09
N ILE A 56 0.50 -13.33 -9.64
CA ILE A 56 -0.60 -12.36 -9.71
C ILE A 56 -0.39 -11.21 -8.74
N ALA A 57 0.16 -11.46 -7.54
CA ALA A 57 0.44 -10.42 -6.56
C ALA A 57 1.36 -9.34 -7.11
N GLU A 58 2.44 -9.72 -7.81
CA GLU A 58 3.36 -8.75 -8.43
C GLU A 58 2.65 -7.90 -9.50
N ARG A 59 1.85 -8.54 -10.37
CA ARG A 59 1.06 -7.86 -11.41
C ARG A 59 0.03 -6.91 -10.81
N LEU A 60 -0.63 -7.31 -9.72
CA LEU A 60 -1.58 -6.49 -8.99
C LEU A 60 -0.92 -5.26 -8.37
N VAL A 61 0.24 -5.42 -7.73
CA VAL A 61 1.01 -4.30 -7.17
C VAL A 61 1.42 -3.32 -8.27
N PHE A 62 1.89 -3.84 -9.42
CA PHE A 62 2.23 -3.01 -10.56
C PHE A 62 1.02 -2.22 -11.08
N ALA A 63 -0.13 -2.88 -11.27
CA ALA A 63 -1.35 -2.24 -11.74
C ALA A 63 -1.85 -1.16 -10.75
N ILE A 64 -1.88 -1.46 -9.45
CA ILE A 64 -2.33 -0.50 -8.43
C ILE A 64 -1.43 0.73 -8.39
N ASN A 65 -0.11 0.56 -8.42
CA ASN A 65 0.85 1.66 -8.31
C ASN A 65 0.92 2.54 -9.57
N ASN A 66 0.60 1.99 -10.75
CA ASN A 66 0.66 2.72 -12.03
C ASN A 66 -0.71 3.13 -12.58
N SER A 67 -1.81 2.66 -11.99
CA SER A 67 -3.15 3.13 -12.36
C SER A 67 -3.42 4.55 -11.88
N HIS A 68 -4.23 5.28 -12.63
CA HIS A 68 -4.62 6.64 -12.27
C HIS A 68 -5.55 6.63 -11.06
N ASP A 69 -5.14 7.29 -9.97
CA ASP A 69 -5.98 7.46 -8.79
C ASP A 69 -6.82 8.73 -8.92
N MET A 70 -8.14 8.57 -9.10
CA MET A 70 -9.09 9.68 -9.26
C MET A 70 -9.08 10.68 -8.08
N THR A 71 -8.72 10.24 -6.86
CA THR A 71 -8.64 11.10 -5.68
C THR A 71 -7.39 11.97 -5.72
N ARG A 72 -6.28 11.40 -6.19
CA ARG A 72 -4.96 12.05 -6.24
C ARG A 72 -4.67 12.71 -7.58
N LYS A 73 -5.50 12.45 -8.60
CA LYS A 73 -5.40 12.91 -9.99
C LYS A 73 -4.11 12.51 -10.71
N GLU A 74 -3.39 11.53 -10.16
CA GLU A 74 -2.11 11.05 -10.67
C GLU A 74 -1.93 9.58 -10.29
N THR A 75 -0.91 8.92 -10.84
CA THR A 75 -0.54 7.56 -10.41
C THR A 75 0.25 7.61 -9.10
N PRO A 76 0.05 6.67 -8.16
CA PRO A 76 0.87 6.59 -6.95
C PRO A 76 2.38 6.58 -7.22
N PHE A 77 2.82 5.88 -8.27
CA PHE A 77 4.23 5.85 -8.69
C PHE A 77 4.76 7.24 -9.06
N TYR A 78 4.01 8.01 -9.86
CA TYR A 78 4.40 9.36 -10.25
C TYR A 78 4.54 10.28 -9.03
N LEU A 79 3.60 10.20 -8.10
CA LEU A 79 3.59 11.03 -6.89
C LEU A 79 4.80 10.81 -5.98
N VAL A 80 5.33 9.58 -5.95
CA VAL A 80 6.47 9.21 -5.09
C VAL A 80 7.80 9.48 -5.78
N HIS A 81 7.92 9.24 -7.09
CA HIS A 81 9.23 9.22 -7.77
C HIS A 81 9.47 10.36 -8.77
N ALA A 82 8.43 10.95 -9.35
CA ALA A 82 8.58 11.91 -10.45
C ALA A 82 8.41 13.38 -10.02
N ARG A 83 7.81 13.64 -8.84
CA ARG A 83 7.60 15.00 -8.32
C ARG A 83 8.88 15.69 -7.80
N SER A 84 9.93 14.93 -7.52
CA SER A 84 11.16 15.45 -6.88
C SER A 84 12.10 16.23 -7.82
N ARG A 85 11.75 16.45 -9.10
CA ARG A 85 12.62 17.14 -10.07
C ARG A 85 12.17 18.54 -10.49
N GLU A 86 11.15 19.10 -9.84
CA GLU A 86 10.58 20.40 -10.23
C GLU A 86 10.83 21.53 -9.23
N THR A 87 11.72 21.33 -8.25
CA THR A 87 12.19 22.37 -7.33
C THR A 87 13.70 22.25 -7.14
N ASP A 88 14.46 22.73 -8.12
CA ASP A 88 15.83 23.25 -7.98
C ASP A 88 15.98 24.47 -8.90
#